data_AF-H3CB64-F1
#
_entry.id   AF-H3CB64-F1
#
_cell.length_a   1.000
_cell.length_b   1.000
_cell.length_c   1.000
_cell.angle_alpha   90.00
_cell.angle_beta   90.00
_cell.angle_gamma   90.00
#
_symmetry.space_group_name_H-M   'P 1'
#
loop_
_entity.id
_entity.type
_entity.pdbx_description
1 polymer ?
#
loop_
_entity_poly.entity_id
_entity_poly.type
_entity_poly.pdbx_seq_one_letter_code
_entity_poly.pdbx_strand_id
1 'polypeptide(L)' 'LMLEAVPAAAVGRRVSCDGERATVRYVGPVPPTAGVWLGLEWDDPRRGKHDGSHDGVQYFRCRYGGAGTGSEP' A
#
# COMPACT_ATOMS: atom_id res chain seq x y z
N LEU A 1 17.05 15.78 9.80
CA LEU A 1 15.64 16.00 9.43
C LEU A 1 15.25 14.91 8.44
N MET A 2 14.99 13.70 8.96
CA MET A 2 14.48 12.58 8.18
C MET A 2 12.96 12.58 8.33
N LEU A 3 12.29 12.50 7.19
CA LEU A 3 10.84 12.47 7.00
C LEU A 3 10.20 11.57 8.07
N GLU A 4 9.31 12.16 8.87
CA GLU A 4 8.52 11.49 9.90
C GLU A 4 8.04 10.14 9.36
N ALA A 5 8.48 9.05 9.99
CA ALA A 5 8.00 7.71 9.71
C ALA A 5 6.49 7.79 9.57
N VAL A 6 5.96 7.47 8.39
CA VAL A 6 4.51 7.45 8.18
C VAL A 6 3.96 6.52 9.27
N PRO A 7 3.28 7.03 10.32
CA PRO A 7 2.94 6.17 11.44
C PRO A 7 1.86 5.21 10.99
N ALA A 8 1.61 4.12 11.71
CA ALA A 8 0.42 3.28 11.51
C ALA A 8 -0.89 4.11 11.39
N ALA A 9 -0.90 5.34 11.93
CA ALA A 9 -1.93 6.36 11.76
C ALA A 9 -2.23 6.76 10.30
N ALA A 10 -1.41 6.38 9.32
CA ALA A 10 -1.69 6.62 7.92
C ALA A 10 -2.61 5.58 7.30
N VAL A 11 -2.76 4.39 7.91
CA VAL A 11 -3.75 3.41 7.45
C VAL A 11 -5.14 4.06 7.46
N GLY A 12 -5.86 3.91 6.35
CA GLY A 12 -7.15 4.53 6.09
C GLY A 12 -7.09 5.92 5.46
N ARG A 13 -5.91 6.58 5.43
CA ARG A 13 -5.76 7.88 4.76
C ARG A 13 -5.81 7.74 3.25
N ARG A 14 -6.28 8.81 2.62
CA ARG A 14 -6.33 8.98 1.16
C ARG A 14 -5.04 9.64 0.68
N VAL A 15 -4.47 9.08 -0.37
CA VAL A 15 -3.26 9.59 -1.03
C VAL A 15 -3.52 9.82 -2.51
N SER A 16 -2.70 10.69 -3.11
CA SER A 16 -2.68 10.94 -4.53
C SER A 16 -1.26 10.73 -5.02
N CYS A 17 -1.07 9.88 -6.03
CA CYS A 17 0.23 9.61 -6.63
C CYS A 17 0.06 9.54 -8.15
N ASP A 18 0.79 10.41 -8.86
CA ASP A 18 0.68 10.62 -10.31
C ASP A 18 -0.75 10.86 -10.81
N GLY A 19 -1.53 11.65 -10.07
CA GLY A 19 -2.91 12.01 -10.42
C GLY A 19 -3.96 10.94 -10.06
N GLU A 20 -3.53 9.76 -9.62
CA GLU A 20 -4.42 8.67 -9.22
C GLU A 20 -4.56 8.60 -7.70
N ARG A 21 -5.74 8.17 -7.23
CA ARG A 21 -6.06 8.16 -5.80
C ARG A 21 -6.07 6.76 -5.24
N ALA A 22 -5.62 6.64 -3.99
CA ALA A 22 -5.55 5.37 -3.27
C ALA A 22 -5.88 5.54 -1.79
N THR A 23 -6.21 4.43 -1.13
CA THR A 23 -6.31 4.33 0.33
C THR A 23 -5.12 3.55 0.86
N VAL A 24 -4.41 4.08 1.86
CA VAL A 24 -3.37 3.32 2.55
C VAL A 24 -4.03 2.22 3.37
N ARG A 25 -3.61 0.97 3.16
CA ARG A 25 -4.10 -0.23 3.85
C ARG A 25 -3.04 -0.90 4.72
N TYR A 26 -1.78 -0.65 4.43
CA TYR A 26 -0.66 -1.19 5.18
C TYR A 26 0.45 -0.16 5.27
N VAL A 27 1.13 -0.13 6.42
CA VAL A 27 2.36 0.61 6.65
C VAL A 27 3.28 -0.28 7.46
N GLY A 28 4.39 -0.73 6.88
CA GLY A 28 5.33 -1.59 7.59
C GLY A 28 6.35 -2.29 6.71
N PRO A 29 7.21 -3.13 7.30
CA PRO A 29 8.24 -3.87 6.57
C PRO A 29 7.66 -5.02 5.75
N VAL A 30 8.24 -5.28 4.58
CA VAL A 30 7.89 -6.42 3.70
C VAL A 30 9.15 -7.24 3.41
N PRO A 31 9.53 -8.22 4.24
CA PRO A 31 10.74 -9.02 4.00
C PRO A 31 10.67 -9.75 2.65
N PRO A 32 11.82 -9.94 1.95
CA PRO A 32 13.18 -9.56 2.36
C PRO A 32 13.57 -8.11 1.99
N THR A 33 12.62 -7.28 1.57
CA THR A 33 12.92 -5.91 1.16
C THR A 33 13.32 -5.03 2.35
N ALA A 34 14.08 -3.96 2.08
CA ALA A 34 14.45 -2.96 3.08
C ALA A 34 13.42 -1.83 3.15
N GLY A 35 13.30 -1.21 4.32
CA GLY A 35 12.47 -0.02 4.53
C GLY A 35 11.02 -0.31 4.96
N VAL A 36 10.21 0.75 4.95
CA VAL A 36 8.79 0.71 5.27
C VAL A 36 8.02 0.89 3.97
N TRP A 37 7.05 0.01 3.73
CA TRP A 37 6.21 0.05 2.55
C TRP A 37 4.82 0.55 2.87
N LEU A 38 4.26 1.29 1.91
CA LEU A 38 2.84 1.61 1.89
C LEU A 38 2.12 0.61 0.99
N GLY A 39 1.21 -0.16 1.59
CA GLY A 39 0.24 -0.94 0.82
C GLY A 39 -0.92 -0.05 0.44
N LEU A 40 -1.10 0.22 -0.85
CA LEU A 40 -2.15 1.09 -1.39
C LEU A 40 -3.24 0.25 -2.04
N GLU A 41 -4.50 0.54 -1.73
CA GLU A 41 -5.66 0.10 -2.52
C GLU A 41 -6.07 1.26 -3.43
N TRP A 42 -5.82 1.12 -4.74
CA TRP A 42 -6.16 2.15 -5.72
C TRP A 42 -7.68 2.21 -5.97
N ASP A 43 -8.18 3.41 -6.29
CA ASP A 43 -9.57 3.57 -6.73
C ASP A 43 -9.80 2.93 -8.10
N ASP A 44 -8.85 3.10 -9.03
CA ASP A 44 -8.88 2.38 -10.30
C ASP A 44 -8.30 0.97 -10.11
N PRO A 45 -9.12 -0.08 -10.24
CA PRO A 45 -8.67 -1.45 -10.04
C PRO A 45 -7.56 -1.88 -10.99
N ARG A 46 -7.50 -1.28 -12.19
CA ARG A 46 -6.52 -1.63 -13.22
C ARG A 46 -5.10 -1.19 -12.85
N ARG A 47 -4.94 -0.31 -11.86
CA ARG A 47 -3.64 0.33 -11.57
C ARG A 47 -2.74 -0.48 -10.67
N GLY A 48 -3.29 -1.32 -9.81
CA GLY A 48 -2.44 -2.03 -8.88
C GLY A 48 -1.95 -3.38 -9.39
N LYS A 49 -0.87 -3.81 -8.75
CA LYS A 49 0.06 -4.81 -9.24
C LYS A 49 0.02 -6.10 -8.42
N HIS A 50 -0.49 -6.03 -7.20
CA HIS A 50 -0.57 -7.16 -6.26
C HIS A 50 -1.96 -7.24 -5.62
N ASP A 51 -2.17 -8.22 -4.75
CA ASP A 51 -3.37 -8.46 -3.94
C ASP A 51 -3.15 -8.19 -2.43
N GLY A 52 -2.07 -7.46 -2.11
CA GLY A 52 -1.63 -7.17 -0.75
C GLY A 52 -0.86 -8.31 -0.08
N SER A 53 -0.35 -9.29 -0.86
CA SER A 53 0.56 -10.33 -0.39
C SER A 53 1.96 -10.24 -1.03
N HIS A 54 2.96 -10.80 -0.35
CA HIS A 54 4.32 -11.00 -0.88
C HIS A 54 4.89 -12.30 -0.30
N ASP A 55 5.45 -13.16 -1.16
CA ASP A 55 6.03 -14.46 -0.81
C ASP A 55 5.16 -15.33 0.12
N GLY A 56 3.86 -15.40 -0.16
CA GLY A 56 2.88 -16.19 0.60
C GLY A 56 2.44 -15.57 1.92
N VAL A 57 2.96 -14.39 2.30
CA VAL A 57 2.52 -13.63 3.47
C VAL A 57 1.50 -12.57 3.05
N GLN A 58 0.32 -12.58 3.67
CA GLN A 58 -0.71 -11.56 3.45
C GLN A 58 -0.53 -10.39 4.42
N TYR A 59 -0.32 -9.18 3.90
CA TYR A 59 -0.17 -7.96 4.69
C TYR A 59 -1.49 -7.21 4.86
N PHE A 60 -2.31 -7.18 3.80
CA PHE A 60 -3.65 -6.59 3.81
C PHE A 60 -4.50 -7.17 2.68
N ARG A 61 -5.84 -7.07 2.79
CA ARG A 61 -6.77 -7.48 1.73
C ARG A 61 -7.54 -6.27 1.19
N CYS A 62 -7.77 -6.23 -0.11
CA CYS A 62 -8.63 -5.24 -0.73
C CYS A 62 -10.10 -5.54 -0.48
N ARG A 63 -10.92 -4.48 -0.48
CA ARG A 63 -12.38 -4.61 -0.32
C ARG A 63 -13.04 -5.14 -1.58
N TYR A 64 -12.45 -4.88 -2.73
CA TYR A 64 -12.91 -5.36 -4.03
C TYR A 64 -11.81 -6.22 -4.64
N GLY A 65 -12.15 -7.44 -5.07
CA GLY A 65 -11.24 -8.49 -5.57
C GLY A 65 -10.55 -8.18 -6.91
N GLY A 66 -10.18 -6.93 -7.12
CA GLY A 66 -9.56 -6.39 -8.31
C GLY A 66 -9.04 -4.97 -8.13
N ALA A 67 -9.28 -4.32 -6.97
CA ALA A 67 -8.61 -3.06 -6.63
C ALA A 67 -7.13 -3.38 -6.42
N GLY A 68 -6.36 -3.40 -7.52
CA GLY A 68 -4.99 -3.83 -7.45
C GLY A 68 -4.26 -3.01 -6.40
N THR A 69 -3.23 -3.59 -5.80
CA THR A 69 -2.44 -2.91 -4.80
C THR A 69 -1.14 -2.37 -5.35
N GLY A 70 -0.81 -1.13 -5.00
CA GLY A 70 0.50 -0.51 -5.26
C GLY A 70 1.36 -0.62 -4.00
N SER A 71 2.63 -0.92 -4.18
CA SER A 71 3.64 -0.82 -3.13
C SER A 71 4.65 0.19 -3.63
N GLU A 72 4.74 1.33 -2.95
CA GLU A 72 5.79 2.32 -3.17
C GLU A 72 6.72 2.27 -1.95
N PRO A 73 8.05 2.23 -2.16
CA PRO A 73 9.02 2.38 -1.08
C PRO A 73 9.07 3.81 -0.53
#